data_AF-A0A937PSQ6-F1
#
_entry.id   AF-A0A937PSQ6-F1
#
_cell.length_a   1.000
_cell.length_b   1.000
_cell.length_c   1.000
_cell.angle_alpha   90.00
_cell.angle_beta   90.00
_cell.angle_gamma   90.00
#
_symmetry.space_group_name_H-M   'P 1'
#
loop_
_entity.id
_entity.type
_entity.pdbx_description
1 polymer ?
#
loop_
_entity_poly.entity_id
_entity_poly.type
_entity_poly.pdbx_seq_one_letter_code
_entity_poly.pdbx_strand_id
1 'polypeptide(L)'
;MAHIVSFHDGYPRSPLVIAQWKSYLVIRSRDNQNDARDTYHEIGLKHGLSTNEKKLITIASGPNRTEIYINGEPARSYNNRSLIGVEHFCGYLNLGNSSIGHNAWAGNLYGLALYDKLLTSEQIRQHHTFWANHPVDLPTTIKPEPLILYTFAERTGASVYNQVDNTNHLTIPSAFRALKRDVLIRFWRDMTWDKGAVADILVNVVGFIPFAYCLLMFLIGNRHMTPNQATFLTVPAGAALSLIIEISQMGLPTRTPSSLDLLCNTLGAALGIMVFRIILGKRHASRLAEG
;
A
#
# COMPACT_ATOMS: atom_id res chain seq x y z
N MET A 1 0.11 0.47 -4.50
CA MET A 1 0.08 1.93 -4.69
C MET A 1 1.03 2.58 -3.69
N ALA A 2 1.66 3.70 -4.05
CA ALA A 2 2.58 4.45 -3.17
C ALA A 2 1.83 5.63 -2.53
N HIS A 3 1.99 5.85 -1.23
CA HIS A 3 1.25 6.89 -0.50
C HIS A 3 2.05 8.20 -0.46
N ILE A 4 1.44 9.26 -0.97
CA ILE A 4 2.01 10.61 -0.93
C ILE A 4 1.61 11.30 0.37
N VAL A 5 0.31 11.25 0.68
CA VAL A 5 -0.29 11.81 1.89
C VAL A 5 -1.29 10.80 2.42
N SER A 6 -1.27 10.52 3.72
CA SER A 6 -2.32 9.73 4.36
C SER A 6 -2.65 10.22 5.76
N PHE A 7 -3.95 10.29 6.05
CA PHE A 7 -4.46 10.54 7.39
C PHE A 7 -4.62 9.21 8.14
N HIS A 8 -4.50 9.25 9.46
CA HIS A 8 -4.68 8.08 10.31
C HIS A 8 -5.39 8.45 11.61
N ASP A 9 -6.58 7.88 11.80
CA ASP A 9 -7.50 8.15 12.92
C ASP A 9 -7.48 7.02 13.98
N GLY A 10 -6.44 6.18 14.00
CA GLY A 10 -6.32 5.04 14.92
C GLY A 10 -6.95 3.74 14.43
N TYR A 11 -7.70 3.76 13.31
CA TYR A 11 -8.28 2.56 12.70
C TYR A 11 -7.35 1.92 11.67
N PRO A 12 -7.49 0.61 11.36
CA PRO A 12 -6.56 -0.09 10.48
C PRO A 12 -6.41 0.48 9.06
N ARG A 13 -7.47 1.09 8.51
CA ARG A 13 -7.45 1.64 7.15
C ARG A 13 -7.53 3.16 7.22
N SER A 14 -6.73 3.92 6.50
CA SER A 14 -6.69 5.39 6.59
C SER A 14 -7.97 6.10 6.09
N PRO A 15 -8.57 7.06 6.83
CA PRO A 15 -9.78 7.76 6.38
C PRO A 15 -9.61 8.49 5.05
N LEU A 16 -8.41 9.01 4.76
CA LEU A 16 -8.08 9.63 3.48
C LEU A 16 -6.65 9.24 3.08
N VAL A 17 -6.50 8.83 1.82
CA VAL A 17 -5.21 8.49 1.19
C VAL A 17 -5.12 9.19 -0.15
N ILE A 18 -4.05 9.95 -0.35
CA ILE A 18 -3.62 10.47 -1.65
C ILE A 18 -2.38 9.67 -2.05
N ALA A 19 -2.47 8.97 -3.17
CA ALA A 19 -1.50 7.99 -3.60
C ALA A 19 -1.18 8.09 -5.09
N GLN A 20 -0.09 7.44 -5.49
CA GLN A 20 0.30 7.26 -6.87
C GLN A 20 0.24 5.77 -7.26
N TRP A 21 -0.31 5.51 -8.45
CA TRP A 21 -0.17 4.24 -9.14
C TRP A 21 0.27 4.47 -10.58
N LYS A 22 1.51 4.12 -10.92
CA LYS A 22 2.15 4.53 -12.18
C LYS A 22 2.00 6.06 -12.36
N SER A 23 1.37 6.54 -13.43
CA SER A 23 1.11 7.97 -13.64
C SER A 23 -0.24 8.45 -13.07
N TYR A 24 -1.02 7.54 -12.48
CA TYR A 24 -2.36 7.82 -11.97
C TYR A 24 -2.28 8.42 -10.57
N LEU A 25 -2.93 9.57 -10.38
CA LEU A 25 -3.23 10.12 -9.05
C LEU A 25 -4.45 9.36 -8.51
N VAL A 26 -4.29 8.70 -7.37
CA VAL A 26 -5.35 7.98 -6.65
C VAL A 26 -5.72 8.78 -5.41
N ILE A 27 -7.02 8.98 -5.18
CA ILE A 27 -7.55 9.53 -3.93
C ILE A 27 -8.58 8.53 -3.42
N ARG A 28 -8.32 7.97 -2.24
CA ARG A 28 -9.22 7.04 -1.55
C ARG A 28 -9.73 7.69 -0.29
N SER A 29 -11.04 7.80 -0.17
CA SER A 29 -11.75 8.23 1.03
C SER A 29 -12.55 7.08 1.59
N ARG A 30 -12.46 6.88 2.91
CA ARG A 30 -13.32 5.92 3.60
C ARG A 30 -14.77 6.37 3.45
N ASP A 31 -15.66 5.41 3.26
CA ASP A 31 -17.09 5.66 3.29
C ASP A 31 -17.53 5.96 4.72
N ASN A 32 -17.96 7.20 4.96
CA ASN A 32 -18.40 7.66 6.28
C ASN A 32 -19.91 7.45 6.49
N GLN A 33 -20.64 6.90 5.50
CA GLN A 33 -22.05 6.53 5.65
C GLN A 33 -22.23 5.09 6.11
N ASN A 34 -21.15 4.29 6.12
CA ASN A 34 -21.16 2.91 6.54
C ASN A 34 -20.35 2.73 7.84
N ASP A 35 -21.02 2.30 8.91
CA ASP A 35 -20.42 2.05 10.22
C ASP A 35 -19.31 0.99 10.18
N ALA A 36 -19.34 0.09 9.20
CA ALA A 36 -18.34 -0.96 9.06
C ALA A 36 -16.92 -0.43 8.78
N ARG A 37 -16.77 0.84 8.35
CA ARG A 37 -15.47 1.53 8.10
C ARG A 37 -14.51 0.76 7.18
N ASP A 38 -15.03 -0.15 6.39
CA ASP A 38 -14.29 -1.06 5.52
C ASP A 38 -14.48 -0.73 4.04
N THR A 39 -15.47 0.09 3.68
CA THR A 39 -15.69 0.53 2.29
C THR A 39 -14.94 1.83 1.97
N TYR A 40 -14.50 1.93 0.71
CA TYR A 40 -13.80 3.11 0.18
C TYR A 40 -14.43 3.58 -1.11
N HIS A 41 -14.46 4.90 -1.28
CA HIS A 41 -14.64 5.52 -2.58
C HIS A 41 -13.27 5.89 -3.15
N GLU A 42 -13.06 5.57 -4.42
CA GLU A 42 -11.84 5.93 -5.15
C GLU A 42 -12.18 6.90 -6.27
N ILE A 43 -11.48 8.03 -6.27
CA ILE A 43 -11.41 8.94 -7.41
C ILE A 43 -9.94 9.13 -7.82
N GLY A 44 -9.72 9.79 -8.93
CA GLY A 44 -8.36 10.07 -9.36
C GLY A 44 -8.21 10.82 -10.68
N LEU A 45 -6.98 10.86 -11.18
CA LEU A 45 -6.66 11.52 -12.44
C LEU A 45 -5.64 10.70 -13.21
N LYS A 46 -6.00 10.27 -14.43
CA LYS A 46 -5.06 9.64 -15.35
C LYS A 46 -4.00 10.65 -15.74
N HIS A 47 -2.73 10.24 -15.69
CA HIS A 47 -1.57 11.11 -15.97
C HIS A 47 -1.47 12.33 -15.04
N GLY A 48 -2.09 12.27 -13.85
CA GLY A 48 -2.00 13.33 -12.85
C GLY A 48 -0.59 13.50 -12.28
N LEU A 49 0.20 12.42 -12.24
CA LEU A 49 1.56 12.39 -11.68
C LEU A 49 2.54 11.77 -12.68
N SER A 50 3.06 12.59 -13.59
CA SER A 50 4.08 12.16 -14.56
C SER A 50 5.47 12.22 -13.94
N THR A 51 6.36 11.33 -14.38
CA THR A 51 7.76 11.31 -13.95
C THR A 51 8.48 12.59 -14.39
N ASN A 52 9.34 13.14 -13.53
CA ASN A 52 10.16 14.33 -13.79
C ASN A 52 9.38 15.63 -14.05
N GLU A 53 8.10 15.70 -13.69
CA GLU A 53 7.30 16.92 -13.79
C GLU A 53 6.97 17.47 -12.40
N LYS A 54 7.21 18.78 -12.20
CA LYS A 54 6.69 19.51 -11.03
C LYS A 54 5.25 19.93 -11.31
N LYS A 55 4.32 19.56 -10.43
CA LYS A 55 2.90 19.94 -10.51
C LYS A 55 2.40 20.43 -9.17
N LEU A 56 1.56 21.46 -9.20
CA LEU A 56 0.69 21.79 -8.07
C LEU A 56 -0.64 21.08 -8.27
N ILE A 57 -1.00 20.21 -7.33
CA ILE A 57 -2.27 19.50 -7.33
C ILE A 57 -3.12 20.07 -6.21
N THR A 58 -4.32 20.56 -6.55
CA THR A 58 -5.30 21.01 -5.56
C THR A 58 -6.52 20.10 -5.61
N ILE A 59 -6.90 19.58 -4.44
CA ILE A 59 -8.09 18.74 -4.28
C ILE A 59 -9.09 19.55 -3.47
N ALA A 60 -10.15 20.03 -4.12
CA ALA A 60 -11.20 20.83 -3.53
C ALA A 60 -12.44 19.95 -3.32
N SER A 61 -12.67 19.54 -2.08
CA SER A 61 -13.76 18.64 -1.70
C SER A 61 -14.81 19.40 -0.88
N GLY A 62 -16.01 19.53 -1.42
CA GLY A 62 -17.15 20.18 -0.79
C GLY A 62 -18.29 19.20 -0.44
N PRO A 63 -19.44 19.72 0.06
CA PRO A 63 -20.57 18.88 0.46
C PRO A 63 -21.21 18.12 -0.71
N ASN A 64 -21.10 18.63 -1.94
CA ASN A 64 -21.80 18.08 -3.11
C ASN A 64 -20.86 17.58 -4.22
N ARG A 65 -19.61 18.04 -4.25
CA ARG A 65 -18.67 17.72 -5.32
C ARG A 65 -17.24 17.72 -4.84
N THR A 66 -16.41 16.94 -5.53
CA THR A 66 -14.96 16.96 -5.38
C THR A 66 -14.32 17.27 -6.72
N GLU A 67 -13.41 18.24 -6.72
CA GLU A 67 -12.72 18.74 -7.91
C GLU A 67 -11.21 18.62 -7.74
N ILE A 68 -10.55 18.19 -8.82
CA ILE A 68 -9.09 18.09 -8.90
C ILE A 68 -8.61 19.15 -9.88
N TYR A 69 -7.67 19.97 -9.44
CA TYR A 69 -7.01 21.00 -10.25
C TYR A 69 -5.53 20.65 -10.42
N ILE A 70 -4.99 20.96 -11.60
CA ILE A 70 -3.56 20.84 -11.91
C ILE A 70 -3.08 22.23 -12.31
N ASN A 71 -2.07 22.74 -11.60
CA ASN A 71 -1.45 24.03 -11.88
C ASN A 71 -2.47 25.18 -11.98
N GLY A 72 -3.45 25.20 -11.06
CA GLY A 72 -4.49 26.22 -11.01
C GLY A 72 -5.74 25.93 -11.86
N GLU A 73 -5.66 25.03 -12.83
CA GLU A 73 -6.74 24.76 -13.79
C GLU A 73 -7.54 23.50 -13.44
N PRO A 74 -8.88 23.50 -13.65
CA PRO A 74 -9.72 22.34 -13.35
C PRO A 74 -9.38 21.17 -14.29
N ALA A 75 -9.07 20.01 -13.71
CA ALA A 75 -8.70 18.81 -14.46
C ALA A 75 -9.81 17.75 -14.45
N ARG A 76 -10.51 17.59 -13.33
CA ARG A 76 -11.62 16.63 -13.20
C ARG A 76 -12.58 16.99 -12.08
N SER A 77 -13.85 16.70 -12.28
CA SER A 77 -14.90 16.88 -11.28
C SER A 77 -15.65 15.57 -11.06
N TYR A 78 -16.13 15.38 -9.83
CA TYR A 78 -16.86 14.21 -9.40
C TYR A 78 -18.04 14.61 -8.51
N ASN A 79 -19.19 13.94 -8.67
CA ASN A 79 -20.42 14.20 -7.92
C ASN A 79 -20.44 13.53 -6.53
N ASN A 80 -19.27 13.22 -5.97
CA ASN A 80 -19.15 12.66 -4.63
C ASN A 80 -18.98 13.77 -3.58
N ARG A 81 -19.57 13.48 -2.42
CA ARG A 81 -19.58 14.34 -1.24
C ARG A 81 -18.23 14.26 -0.51
N SER A 82 -18.07 15.09 0.51
CA SER A 82 -16.82 15.30 1.26
C SER A 82 -15.94 14.05 1.38
N LEU A 83 -14.71 14.12 0.88
CA LEU A 83 -13.70 13.06 0.95
C LEU A 83 -13.33 12.65 2.38
N ILE A 84 -13.65 13.48 3.37
CA ILE A 84 -13.37 13.21 4.77
C ILE A 84 -14.45 13.88 5.64
N GLY A 85 -14.95 13.16 6.64
CA GLY A 85 -15.82 13.70 7.68
C GLY A 85 -15.01 14.50 8.69
N VAL A 86 -15.64 15.49 9.33
CA VAL A 86 -14.96 16.42 10.25
C VAL A 86 -14.36 15.66 11.45
N GLU A 87 -15.02 14.60 11.89
CA GLU A 87 -14.61 13.68 12.94
C GLU A 87 -13.33 12.88 12.65
N HIS A 88 -12.89 12.83 11.39
CA HIS A 88 -11.73 12.04 10.95
C HIS A 88 -10.44 12.87 10.80
N PHE A 89 -10.48 14.18 11.07
CA PHE A 89 -9.28 15.02 11.14
C PHE A 89 -8.53 14.91 12.48
N CYS A 90 -9.05 14.15 13.43
CA CYS A 90 -8.40 13.88 14.71
C CYS A 90 -7.41 12.70 14.55
N GLY A 91 -6.14 12.99 14.28
CA GLY A 91 -5.15 11.92 14.11
C GLY A 91 -3.79 12.38 13.58
N TYR A 92 -3.10 11.47 12.88
CA TYR A 92 -1.77 11.69 12.33
C TYR A 92 -1.81 11.94 10.82
N LEU A 93 -1.05 12.94 10.38
CA LEU A 93 -0.76 13.17 8.97
C LEU A 93 0.59 12.53 8.63
N ASN A 94 0.61 11.62 7.66
CA ASN A 94 1.81 10.95 7.18
C ASN A 94 2.11 11.40 5.75
N LEU A 95 3.37 11.74 5.47
CA LEU A 95 3.86 12.12 4.15
C LEU A 95 4.89 11.13 3.63
N GLY A 96 4.84 10.85 2.34
CA GLY A 96 5.82 10.00 1.64
C GLY A 96 5.72 8.50 1.94
N ASN A 97 4.82 8.08 2.82
CA ASN A 97 4.50 6.68 3.08
C ASN A 97 3.13 6.53 3.75
N SER A 98 2.62 5.30 3.78
CA SER A 98 1.50 4.89 4.63
C SER A 98 1.86 4.94 6.12
N SER A 99 0.87 5.04 7.01
CA SER A 99 1.06 4.94 8.46
C SER A 99 1.69 3.61 8.93
N ILE A 100 1.41 2.51 8.22
CA ILE A 100 2.02 1.18 8.44
C ILE A 100 3.38 1.03 7.76
N GLY A 101 3.75 2.00 6.95
CA GLY A 101 5.07 2.14 6.38
C GLY A 101 5.47 1.27 5.19
N HIS A 102 4.52 0.58 4.57
CA HIS A 102 4.80 -0.35 3.47
C HIS A 102 4.61 0.24 2.07
N ASN A 103 4.07 1.46 1.96
CA ASN A 103 3.71 2.10 0.70
C ASN A 103 4.54 3.36 0.45
N ALA A 104 5.87 3.22 0.50
CA ALA A 104 6.79 4.34 0.28
C ALA A 104 6.59 4.99 -1.10
N TRP A 105 6.62 6.31 -1.13
CA TRP A 105 6.54 7.10 -2.34
C TRP A 105 7.90 7.70 -2.69
N ALA A 106 8.30 7.51 -3.95
CA ALA A 106 9.53 8.05 -4.50
C ALA A 106 9.21 9.31 -5.31
N GLY A 107 9.41 10.47 -4.70
CA GLY A 107 9.21 11.77 -5.32
C GLY A 107 9.58 12.90 -4.38
N ASN A 108 9.51 14.14 -4.88
CA ASN A 108 9.82 15.33 -4.12
C ASN A 108 8.53 16.06 -3.75
N LEU A 109 8.32 16.34 -2.46
CA LEU A 109 7.31 17.28 -1.98
C LEU A 109 7.95 18.66 -1.83
N TYR A 110 7.37 19.66 -2.48
CA TYR A 110 7.84 21.05 -2.43
C TYR A 110 7.02 21.91 -1.48
N GLY A 111 5.86 21.42 -1.05
CA GLY A 111 5.01 22.07 -0.08
C GLY A 111 3.71 21.31 0.12
N LEU A 112 2.99 21.63 1.19
CA LEU A 112 1.66 21.12 1.48
C LEU A 112 0.87 22.20 2.20
N ALA A 113 -0.33 22.49 1.72
CA ALA A 113 -1.30 23.34 2.40
C ALA A 113 -2.61 22.58 2.60
N LEU A 114 -3.22 22.75 3.78
CA LEU A 114 -4.53 22.21 4.12
C LEU A 114 -5.46 23.37 4.47
N TYR A 115 -6.71 23.33 4.01
CA TYR A 115 -7.71 24.36 4.24
C TYR A 115 -8.95 23.75 4.90
N ASP A 116 -9.55 24.49 5.83
CA ASP A 116 -10.85 24.20 6.43
C ASP A 116 -12.03 24.77 5.62
N LYS A 117 -11.72 25.43 4.49
CA LYS A 117 -12.66 26.10 3.59
C LYS A 117 -12.52 25.60 2.16
N LEU A 118 -13.64 25.52 1.46
CA LEU A 118 -13.64 25.22 0.04
C LEU A 118 -13.14 26.43 -0.75
N LEU A 119 -11.97 26.29 -1.39
CA LEU A 119 -11.39 27.33 -2.23
C LEU A 119 -12.18 27.50 -3.53
N THR A 120 -12.30 28.75 -4.00
CA THR A 120 -12.87 29.05 -5.32
C THR A 120 -11.84 28.80 -6.42
N SER A 121 -12.29 28.56 -7.66
CA SER A 121 -11.36 28.36 -8.79
C SER A 121 -10.43 29.55 -9.02
N GLU A 122 -10.88 30.77 -8.70
CA GLU A 122 -10.04 31.97 -8.76
C GLU A 122 -8.95 31.97 -7.70
N GLN A 123 -9.29 31.63 -6.45
CA GLN A 123 -8.31 31.47 -5.38
C GLN A 123 -7.29 30.38 -5.72
N ILE A 124 -7.73 29.25 -6.29
CA ILE A 124 -6.84 28.14 -6.68
C ILE A 124 -5.84 28.58 -7.77
N ARG A 125 -6.30 29.35 -8.78
CA ARG A 125 -5.39 29.93 -9.79
C ARG A 125 -4.39 30.90 -9.17
N GLN A 126 -4.82 31.79 -8.28
CA GLN A 126 -3.95 32.72 -7.59
C GLN A 126 -2.91 31.99 -6.72
N HIS A 127 -3.33 30.93 -6.02
CA HIS A 127 -2.43 30.10 -5.22
C HIS A 127 -1.40 29.39 -6.10
N HIS A 128 -1.77 28.91 -7.29
CA HIS A 128 -0.79 28.36 -8.22
C HIS A 128 0.30 29.36 -8.60
N THR A 129 -0.07 30.59 -8.95
CA THR A 129 0.90 31.67 -9.23
C THR A 129 1.79 31.96 -8.02
N PHE A 130 1.21 31.95 -6.81
CA PHE A 130 1.97 32.11 -5.57
C PHE A 130 3.04 31.02 -5.40
N TRP A 131 2.64 29.74 -5.51
CA TRP A 131 3.52 28.57 -5.38
C TRP A 131 4.58 28.46 -6.50
N ALA A 132 4.29 29.01 -7.68
CA ALA A 132 5.25 29.04 -8.79
C ALA A 132 6.36 30.08 -8.57
N ASN A 133 6.03 31.23 -7.97
CA ASN A 133 6.90 32.40 -7.95
C ASN A 133 7.67 32.62 -6.63
N HIS A 134 7.32 31.96 -5.52
CA HIS A 134 7.94 32.23 -4.21
C HIS A 134 8.90 31.11 -3.75
N PRO A 135 10.21 31.40 -3.67
CA PRO A 135 11.10 30.74 -2.73
C PRO A 135 11.05 31.52 -1.41
N VAL A 136 10.44 30.93 -0.37
CA VAL A 136 10.76 31.11 1.06
C VAL A 136 11.21 32.53 1.44
N ASP A 137 10.27 33.42 1.80
CA ASP A 137 10.43 34.51 2.79
C ASP A 137 9.26 35.51 2.71
N LEU A 138 8.14 35.21 3.37
CA LEU A 138 7.23 36.24 3.92
C LEU A 138 6.24 35.57 4.91
N PRO A 139 5.94 36.19 6.07
CA PRO A 139 4.87 35.72 6.93
C PRO A 139 3.53 36.13 6.29
N THR A 140 2.67 35.14 6.02
CA THR A 140 1.22 35.25 5.76
C THR A 140 0.75 36.21 4.63
N THR A 141 0.75 35.74 3.38
CA THR A 141 0.04 36.41 2.26
C THR A 141 -0.94 35.51 1.49
N ILE A 142 -0.96 34.19 1.74
CA ILE A 142 -1.92 33.30 1.09
C ILE A 142 -3.30 33.54 1.73
N LYS A 143 -4.25 34.08 0.95
CA LYS A 143 -5.65 34.24 1.36
C LYS A 143 -6.55 33.30 0.56
N PRO A 144 -7.55 32.64 1.21
CA PRO A 144 -7.73 32.55 2.66
C PRO A 144 -6.54 31.85 3.32
N GLU A 145 -6.35 32.11 4.62
CA GLU A 145 -5.27 31.49 5.39
C GLU A 145 -5.50 29.96 5.50
N PRO A 146 -4.48 29.13 5.23
CA PRO A 146 -4.60 27.69 5.41
C PRO A 146 -4.62 27.31 6.89
N LEU A 147 -5.20 26.15 7.20
CA LEU A 147 -5.11 25.52 8.53
C LEU A 147 -3.67 25.01 8.80
N ILE A 148 -3.00 24.48 7.78
CA ILE A 148 -1.63 23.98 7.85
C ILE A 148 -0.89 24.43 6.60
N LEU A 149 0.35 24.89 6.76
CA LEU A 149 1.26 25.20 5.67
C LEU A 149 2.66 24.67 5.98
N TYR A 150 3.11 23.69 5.20
CA TYR A 150 4.50 23.25 5.18
C TYR A 150 5.15 23.68 3.87
N THR A 151 6.23 24.46 3.97
CA THR A 151 7.03 24.90 2.82
C THR A 151 8.29 24.06 2.61
N PHE A 152 8.62 23.20 3.60
CA PHE A 152 9.85 22.40 3.64
C PHE A 152 11.13 23.25 3.46
N ALA A 153 11.08 24.50 3.92
CA ALA A 153 12.17 25.47 3.82
C ALA A 153 13.37 25.13 4.71
N GLU A 154 13.18 24.26 5.71
CA GLU A 154 14.17 23.86 6.69
C GLU A 154 15.33 23.06 6.06
N ARG A 155 15.08 22.41 4.91
CA ARG A 155 15.99 21.57 4.10
C ARG A 155 16.55 20.32 4.80
N THR A 156 16.90 20.42 6.08
CA THR A 156 17.53 19.37 6.88
C THR A 156 17.00 19.38 8.31
N GLY A 157 17.17 18.26 9.04
CA GLY A 157 16.76 18.15 10.44
C GLY A 157 15.68 17.11 10.67
N ALA A 158 15.12 17.12 11.87
CA ALA A 158 14.13 16.15 12.33
C ALA A 158 12.70 16.71 12.39
N SER A 159 12.50 17.97 11.98
CA SER A 159 11.21 18.66 12.10
C SER A 159 10.91 19.49 10.87
N VAL A 160 9.62 19.53 10.50
CA VAL A 160 9.07 20.48 9.54
C VAL A 160 8.05 21.33 10.29
N TYR A 161 8.25 22.64 10.27
CA TYR A 161 7.41 23.56 11.01
C TYR A 161 6.19 23.95 10.20
N ASN A 162 5.04 23.94 10.87
CA ASN A 162 3.84 24.58 10.36
C ASN A 162 4.11 26.08 10.33
N GLN A 163 3.91 26.71 9.18
CA GLN A 163 4.17 28.13 8.97
C GLN A 163 2.97 29.01 9.38
N VAL A 164 1.83 28.40 9.71
CA VAL A 164 0.61 29.11 10.15
C VAL A 164 0.67 29.40 11.65
N ASP A 165 0.95 28.39 12.46
CA ASP A 165 0.99 28.49 13.91
C ASP A 165 2.07 27.58 14.52
N ASN A 166 2.26 27.67 15.83
CA ASN A 166 3.25 26.86 16.57
C ASN A 166 2.72 25.47 16.95
N THR A 167 1.81 24.90 16.14
CA THR A 167 1.21 23.58 16.36
C THR A 167 1.35 22.71 15.11
N ASN A 168 0.96 21.44 15.21
CA ASN A 168 0.96 20.51 14.08
C ASN A 168 2.30 20.45 13.33
N HIS A 169 3.44 20.44 14.02
CA HIS A 169 4.73 20.24 13.35
C HIS A 169 4.88 18.78 12.90
N LEU A 170 5.52 18.54 11.75
CA LEU A 170 5.86 17.19 11.33
C LEU A 170 7.21 16.78 11.92
N THR A 171 7.35 15.50 12.24
CA THR A 171 8.63 14.91 12.64
C THR A 171 9.17 14.06 11.49
N ILE A 172 10.45 14.23 11.16
CA ILE A 172 11.19 13.40 10.22
C ILE A 172 11.96 12.36 11.05
N PRO A 173 11.49 11.10 11.12
CA PRO A 173 12.12 10.09 11.95
C PRO A 173 13.50 9.70 11.39
N SER A 174 14.52 9.69 12.25
CA SER A 174 15.91 9.31 11.89
C SER A 174 16.07 7.85 11.48
N ALA A 175 15.15 7.00 11.90
CA ALA A 175 15.00 5.63 11.43
C ALA A 175 13.53 5.37 11.14
N PHE A 176 13.27 4.81 9.96
CA PHE A 176 11.90 4.49 9.56
C PHE A 176 11.29 3.46 10.51
N ARG A 177 10.29 3.88 11.28
CA ARG A 177 9.47 3.01 12.11
C ARG A 177 8.01 3.21 11.71
N ALA A 178 7.43 2.20 11.09
CA ALA A 178 5.99 2.14 10.86
C ALA A 178 5.24 2.49 12.15
N LEU A 179 4.30 3.45 12.06
CA LEU A 179 3.49 3.91 13.19
C LEU A 179 2.65 2.76 13.78
N LYS A 180 2.36 1.75 12.95
CA LYS A 180 1.75 0.48 13.33
C LYS A 180 2.42 -0.65 12.56
N ARG A 181 3.08 -1.58 13.27
CA ARG A 181 3.63 -2.82 12.69
C ARG A 181 2.59 -3.91 12.84
N ASP A 182 1.93 -4.28 11.74
CA ASP A 182 1.08 -5.47 11.74
C ASP A 182 1.99 -6.70 11.59
N VAL A 183 2.20 -7.42 12.69
CA VAL A 183 3.13 -8.57 12.77
C VAL A 183 2.59 -9.81 12.05
N LEU A 184 1.28 -9.85 11.79
CA LEU A 184 0.62 -10.84 10.93
C LEU A 184 -0.62 -10.20 10.31
N ILE A 185 -0.59 -9.94 9.00
CA ILE A 185 -1.81 -9.57 8.28
C ILE A 185 -2.75 -10.78 8.31
N ARG A 186 -3.95 -10.60 8.87
CA ARG A 186 -5.01 -11.62 8.88
C ARG A 186 -5.62 -11.69 7.48
N PHE A 187 -5.13 -12.61 6.66
CA PHE A 187 -5.46 -12.71 5.23
C PHE A 187 -6.96 -12.73 4.88
N TRP A 188 -7.82 -13.23 5.77
CA TRP A 188 -9.26 -13.34 5.50
C TRP A 188 -10.03 -12.02 5.55
N ARG A 189 -9.49 -10.94 6.16
CA ARG A 189 -10.28 -9.73 6.46
C ARG A 189 -10.00 -8.54 5.54
N ASP A 190 -8.85 -8.51 4.86
CA ASP A 190 -8.40 -7.35 4.08
C ASP A 190 -8.08 -7.66 2.61
N MET A 191 -8.48 -8.83 2.11
CA MET A 191 -8.19 -9.23 0.73
C MET A 191 -9.18 -8.62 -0.27
N THR A 192 -8.67 -7.76 -1.14
CA THR A 192 -9.35 -7.37 -2.38
C THR A 192 -8.99 -8.36 -3.48
N TRP A 193 -9.99 -9.10 -3.99
CA TRP A 193 -9.81 -10.04 -5.10
C TRP A 193 -9.58 -9.31 -6.42
N ASP A 194 -8.34 -8.93 -6.70
CA ASP A 194 -7.94 -8.37 -7.99
C ASP A 194 -7.04 -9.34 -8.78
N LYS A 195 -6.70 -8.96 -10.02
CA LYS A 195 -5.85 -9.79 -10.88
C LYS A 195 -4.43 -9.99 -10.33
N GLY A 196 -3.93 -9.03 -9.54
CA GLY A 196 -2.63 -9.13 -8.89
C GLY A 196 -2.64 -10.19 -7.79
N ALA A 197 -3.66 -10.14 -6.93
CA ALA A 197 -3.84 -11.12 -5.85
C ALA A 197 -3.93 -12.57 -6.38
N VAL A 198 -4.65 -12.79 -7.48
CA VAL A 198 -4.72 -14.12 -8.12
C VAL A 198 -3.36 -14.56 -8.68
N ALA A 199 -2.64 -13.65 -9.34
CA ALA A 199 -1.31 -13.95 -9.86
C ALA A 199 -0.34 -14.32 -8.74
N ASP A 200 -0.34 -13.58 -7.63
CA ASP A 200 0.53 -13.83 -6.47
C ASP A 200 0.22 -15.21 -5.83
N ILE A 201 -1.06 -15.56 -5.68
CA ILE A 201 -1.49 -16.89 -5.22
C ILE A 201 -0.92 -17.99 -6.14
N LEU A 202 -1.03 -17.81 -7.46
CA LEU A 202 -0.54 -18.81 -8.42
C LEU A 202 0.98 -18.95 -8.37
N VAL A 203 1.72 -17.84 -8.28
CA VAL A 203 3.19 -17.88 -8.16
C VAL A 203 3.62 -18.62 -6.89
N ASN A 204 2.97 -18.34 -5.76
CA ASN A 204 3.27 -18.98 -4.48
C ASN A 204 2.98 -20.50 -4.51
N VAL A 205 1.83 -20.90 -5.06
CA VAL A 205 1.48 -22.33 -5.22
C VAL A 205 2.44 -23.04 -6.17
N VAL A 206 2.70 -22.48 -7.36
CA VAL A 206 3.53 -23.12 -8.39
C VAL A 206 5.01 -23.15 -7.97
N GLY A 207 5.50 -22.10 -7.31
CA GLY A 207 6.88 -21.96 -6.87
C GLY A 207 7.33 -23.03 -5.86
N PHE A 208 6.40 -23.60 -5.08
CA PHE A 208 6.70 -24.64 -4.09
C PHE A 208 6.66 -26.07 -4.65
N ILE A 209 6.12 -26.28 -5.86
CA ILE A 209 6.05 -27.61 -6.49
C ILE A 209 7.46 -28.21 -6.72
N PRO A 210 8.45 -27.48 -7.30
CA PRO A 210 9.79 -28.04 -7.53
C PRO A 210 10.50 -28.40 -6.22
N PHE A 211 10.37 -27.57 -5.19
CA PHE A 211 10.95 -27.84 -3.87
C PHE A 211 10.38 -29.14 -3.27
N ALA A 212 9.05 -29.26 -3.23
CA ALA A 212 8.40 -30.44 -2.69
C ALA A 212 8.74 -31.71 -3.47
N TYR A 213 8.85 -31.62 -4.80
CA TYR A 213 9.27 -32.72 -5.64
C TYR A 213 10.69 -33.20 -5.32
N CYS A 214 11.66 -32.27 -5.31
CA CYS A 214 13.06 -32.61 -5.06
C CYS A 214 13.25 -33.21 -3.67
N LEU A 215 12.62 -32.63 -2.64
CA LEU A 215 12.71 -33.12 -1.27
C LEU A 215 12.07 -34.51 -1.13
N LEU A 216 10.90 -34.73 -1.72
CA LEU A 216 10.24 -36.04 -1.71
C LEU A 216 11.09 -37.11 -2.38
N MET A 217 11.67 -36.81 -3.55
CA MET A 217 12.53 -37.72 -4.30
C MET A 217 13.81 -38.06 -3.52
N PHE A 218 14.42 -37.06 -2.89
CA PHE A 218 15.59 -37.26 -2.04
C PHE A 218 15.29 -38.20 -0.86
N LEU A 219 14.17 -37.97 -0.15
CA LEU A 219 13.78 -38.78 1.01
C LEU A 219 13.43 -40.22 0.63
N ILE A 220 12.72 -40.44 -0.47
CA ILE A 220 12.41 -41.80 -0.97
C ILE A 220 13.67 -42.50 -1.49
N GLY A 221 14.57 -41.76 -2.15
CA GLY A 221 15.82 -42.27 -2.72
C GLY A 221 16.78 -42.85 -1.66
N ASN A 222 16.77 -42.29 -0.45
CA ASN A 222 17.62 -42.74 0.65
C ASN A 222 17.21 -44.09 1.30
N ARG A 223 16.19 -44.80 0.78
CA ARG A 223 15.71 -46.15 1.19
C ARG A 223 15.34 -46.37 2.66
N HIS A 224 15.54 -45.39 3.53
CA HIS A 224 15.18 -45.45 4.95
C HIS A 224 13.74 -44.97 5.22
N MET A 225 13.03 -44.45 4.22
CA MET A 225 11.69 -43.90 4.37
C MET A 225 10.71 -44.49 3.36
N THR A 226 9.51 -44.80 3.84
CA THR A 226 8.37 -45.12 2.97
C THR A 226 7.88 -43.86 2.26
N PRO A 227 7.25 -43.98 1.07
CA PRO A 227 6.66 -42.84 0.37
C PRO A 227 5.67 -42.02 1.21
N ASN A 228 4.95 -42.67 2.13
CA ASN A 228 4.02 -42.01 3.03
C ASN A 228 4.74 -41.17 4.10
N GLN A 229 5.83 -41.70 4.70
CA GLN A 229 6.66 -40.95 5.66
C GLN A 229 7.35 -39.75 4.98
N ALA A 230 7.90 -39.96 3.78
CA ALA A 230 8.52 -38.89 3.01
C ALA A 230 7.51 -37.79 2.64
N THR A 231 6.27 -38.16 2.30
CA THR A 231 5.17 -37.21 2.08
C THR A 231 4.85 -36.41 3.34
N PHE A 232 4.70 -37.09 4.48
CA PHE A 232 4.38 -36.46 5.76
C PHE A 232 5.45 -35.45 6.21
N LEU A 233 6.72 -35.66 5.86
CA LEU A 233 7.80 -34.72 6.19
C LEU A 233 7.95 -33.58 5.18
N THR A 234 7.64 -33.83 3.91
CA THR A 234 7.81 -32.82 2.85
C THR A 234 6.83 -31.66 2.99
N VAL A 235 5.57 -31.91 3.36
CA VAL A 235 4.56 -30.86 3.56
C VAL A 235 4.94 -29.87 4.68
N PRO A 236 5.26 -30.29 5.92
CA PRO A 236 5.68 -29.38 6.98
C PRO A 236 7.04 -28.74 6.67
N ALA A 237 7.94 -29.40 5.94
CA ALA A 237 9.17 -28.77 5.47
C ALA A 237 8.89 -27.62 4.48
N GLY A 238 7.88 -27.75 3.62
CA GLY A 238 7.39 -26.65 2.77
C GLY A 238 6.83 -25.49 3.59
N ALA A 239 6.00 -25.78 4.60
CA ALA A 239 5.50 -24.76 5.52
C ALA A 239 6.64 -24.05 6.28
N ALA A 240 7.63 -24.80 6.77
CA ALA A 240 8.79 -24.25 7.47
C ALA A 240 9.66 -23.39 6.56
N LEU A 241 9.93 -23.83 5.32
CA LEU A 241 10.65 -23.02 4.34
C LEU A 241 9.90 -21.73 4.03
N SER A 242 8.58 -21.81 3.83
CA SER A 242 7.76 -20.61 3.63
C SER A 242 7.82 -19.66 4.82
N LEU A 243 7.79 -20.19 6.06
CA LEU A 243 7.91 -19.37 7.27
C LEU A 243 9.28 -18.69 7.35
N ILE A 244 10.37 -19.38 6.98
CA ILE A 244 11.72 -18.79 6.94
C ILE A 244 11.79 -17.66 5.91
N ILE A 245 11.18 -17.83 4.73
CA ILE A 245 11.12 -16.79 3.69
C ILE A 245 10.36 -15.57 4.23
N GLU A 246 9.20 -15.78 4.84
CA GLU A 246 8.39 -14.71 5.46
C GLU A 246 9.16 -13.96 6.55
N ILE A 247 9.84 -14.68 7.45
CA ILE A 247 10.67 -14.08 8.50
C ILE A 247 11.83 -13.28 7.90
N SER A 248 12.48 -13.80 6.87
CA SER A 248 13.58 -13.12 6.20
C SER A 248 13.11 -11.82 5.52
N GLN A 249 11.88 -11.81 5.01
CA GLN A 249 11.28 -10.62 4.39
C GLN A 249 10.84 -9.56 5.38
N MET A 250 10.70 -9.85 6.68
CA MET A 250 10.46 -8.83 7.71
C MET A 250 11.56 -7.76 7.78
N GLY A 251 12.78 -8.07 7.30
CA GLY A 251 13.86 -7.11 7.18
C GLY A 251 13.78 -6.18 5.97
N LEU A 252 12.86 -6.42 5.03
CA LEU A 252 12.74 -5.65 3.79
C LEU A 252 11.67 -4.55 3.94
N PRO A 253 12.02 -3.25 3.84
CA PRO A 253 11.07 -2.14 4.06
C PRO A 253 9.82 -2.17 3.16
N THR A 254 9.93 -2.80 2.00
CA THR A 254 8.90 -2.82 0.95
C THR A 254 8.06 -4.10 0.93
N ARG A 255 8.29 -5.05 1.85
CA ARG A 255 7.57 -6.33 1.88
C ARG A 255 6.76 -6.48 3.18
N THR A 256 5.52 -6.92 3.02
CA THR A 256 4.61 -7.26 4.11
C THR A 256 4.55 -8.77 4.26
N PRO A 257 4.82 -9.33 5.44
CA PRO A 257 4.63 -10.74 5.67
C PRO A 257 3.16 -11.14 5.45
N SER A 258 2.94 -12.21 4.69
CA SER A 258 1.63 -12.63 4.24
C SER A 258 1.33 -14.04 4.75
N SER A 259 0.32 -14.15 5.61
CA SER A 259 -0.20 -15.46 6.04
C SER A 259 -0.86 -16.24 4.89
N LEU A 260 -1.26 -15.54 3.82
CA LEU A 260 -1.74 -16.17 2.59
C LEU A 260 -0.60 -16.85 1.83
N ASP A 261 0.59 -16.26 1.81
CA ASP A 261 1.77 -16.83 1.14
C ASP A 261 2.18 -18.12 1.84
N LEU A 262 2.19 -18.14 3.17
CA LEU A 262 2.38 -19.36 3.96
C LEU A 262 1.37 -20.47 3.60
N LEU A 263 0.08 -20.12 3.47
CA LEU A 263 -0.96 -21.06 3.09
C LEU A 263 -0.77 -21.57 1.65
N CYS A 264 -0.58 -20.68 0.68
CA CYS A 264 -0.41 -20.98 -0.74
C CYS A 264 0.83 -21.85 -0.98
N ASN A 265 1.95 -21.54 -0.33
CA ASN A 265 3.19 -22.31 -0.42
C ASN A 265 3.02 -23.72 0.16
N THR A 266 2.34 -23.84 1.30
CA THR A 266 2.02 -25.14 1.91
C THR A 266 1.09 -25.97 1.01
N LEU A 267 0.07 -25.33 0.41
CA LEU A 267 -0.82 -25.97 -0.56
C LEU A 267 -0.07 -26.40 -1.83
N GLY A 268 0.85 -25.58 -2.33
CA GLY A 268 1.72 -25.89 -3.46
C GLY A 268 2.57 -27.14 -3.21
N ALA A 269 3.15 -27.25 -2.02
CA ALA A 269 3.88 -28.44 -1.61
C ALA A 269 2.99 -29.69 -1.56
N ALA A 270 1.79 -29.59 -0.98
CA ALA A 270 0.84 -30.71 -0.92
C ALA A 270 0.35 -31.15 -2.31
N LEU A 271 -0.01 -30.20 -3.18
CA LEU A 271 -0.47 -30.46 -4.55
C LEU A 271 0.63 -31.09 -5.40
N GLY A 272 1.87 -30.58 -5.31
CA GLY A 272 3.02 -31.14 -6.01
C GLY A 272 3.25 -32.62 -5.68
N ILE A 273 3.16 -32.97 -4.39
CA ILE A 273 3.26 -34.37 -3.93
C ILE A 273 2.10 -35.22 -4.48
N MET A 274 0.86 -34.71 -4.42
CA MET A 274 -0.32 -35.44 -4.89
C MET A 274 -0.22 -35.78 -6.39
N VAL A 275 0.08 -34.78 -7.22
CA VAL A 275 0.27 -34.97 -8.68
C VAL A 275 1.35 -36.00 -8.94
N PHE A 276 2.48 -35.91 -8.22
CA PHE A 276 3.58 -36.84 -8.39
C PHE A 276 3.21 -38.28 -8.02
N ARG A 277 2.49 -38.49 -6.91
CA ARG A 277 2.02 -39.82 -6.51
C ARG A 277 1.09 -40.44 -7.55
N ILE A 278 0.21 -39.64 -8.16
CA ILE A 278 -0.67 -40.11 -9.24
C ILE A 278 0.16 -40.55 -10.45
N ILE A 279 1.17 -39.78 -10.85
CA ILE A 279 2.04 -40.11 -11.99
C ILE A 279 2.85 -41.40 -11.72
N LEU A 280 3.43 -41.53 -10.52
CA LEU A 280 4.15 -42.75 -10.11
C LEU A 280 3.23 -43.98 -10.10
N GLY A 281 2.02 -43.86 -9.53
CA GLY A 281 1.05 -44.95 -9.48
C GLY A 281 0.68 -45.43 -10.88
N LYS A 282 0.45 -44.51 -11.82
CA LYS A 282 0.17 -44.84 -13.23
C LYS A 282 1.36 -45.55 -13.92
N ARG A 283 2.59 -45.10 -13.66
CA ARG A 283 3.81 -45.74 -14.19
C ARG A 283 4.06 -47.15 -13.63
N HIS A 284 3.68 -47.39 -12.39
CA HIS A 284 3.79 -48.71 -11.78
C HIS A 284 2.73 -49.67 -12.34
N ALA A 285 1.49 -49.20 -12.49
CA ALA A 285 0.39 -50.00 -13.06
C ALA A 285 0.62 -50.38 -14.54
N SER A 286 1.19 -49.48 -15.35
CA SER A 286 1.54 -49.77 -16.75
C SER A 286 2.63 -50.83 -16.88
N ARG A 287 3.68 -50.78 -16.06
CA ARG A 287 4.75 -51.80 -16.05
C ARG A 287 4.26 -53.20 -15.66
N LEU A 288 3.23 -53.30 -14.81
CA LEU A 288 2.61 -54.58 -14.44
C LEU A 288 1.67 -55.13 -15.53
N ALA A 289 1.19 -54.28 -16.44
CA ALA A 289 0.33 -54.69 -17.54
C ALA A 289 1.11 -55.11 -18.80
N GLU A 290 2.40 -54.76 -18.89
CA GLU A 290 3.30 -55.07 -20.01
C GLU A 290 4.21 -56.29 -19.76
N GLY A 291 4.21 -56.87 -18.55
CA GLY A 291 5.02 -58.03 -18.17
C GLY A 291 4.17 -59.25 -17.83
#